data_AF-K1L1R7-F1
#
_entry.id   AF-K1L1R7-F1
#
_cell.length_a   1.000
_cell.length_b   1.000
_cell.length_c   1.000
_cell.angle_alpha   90.00
_cell.angle_beta   90.00
_cell.angle_gamma   90.00
#
_symmetry.space_group_name_H-M   'P 1'
#
loop_
_entity.id
_entity.type
_entity.pdbx_description
1 polymer ?
#
loop_
_entity_poly.entity_id
_entity_poly.type
_entity_poly.pdbx_seq_one_letter_code
_entity_poly.pdbx_strand_id
1 'polypeptide(L)'
;MYKFLIPFRYLHLSRLKNKLEIYSIIWIYPLYLFVFTFLIYNKEVFPGLVLFILVLIAWMSIYEIGYMENDAITINKEKEPNIRIEKEDITFIQGNFKMIIALRILLLAIICNLVYFFGLLSLEKILLLCGYIGLSRLFFYLHNTIRSRWNIATYFVLCVLKYYLVVWVFMDWDFGIEPYLIVLFSFPILRTIEHSVKKKYELERIQNAVGSLDTFRVMYYSVLLLITVFGFLFFGSGIRWVYSIGFFFVFRFGIFALIKSGIYSRQVG
;
A
#
# COMPACT_ATOMS: atom_id res chain seq x y z
N MET A 1 8.48 11.25 -20.74
CA MET A 1 7.74 12.18 -19.86
C MET A 1 6.41 11.60 -19.34
N TYR A 2 5.44 11.21 -20.18
CA TYR A 2 4.11 10.75 -19.73
C TYR A 2 4.15 9.59 -18.70
N LYS A 3 5.11 8.66 -18.85
CA LYS A 3 5.33 7.51 -17.94
C LYS A 3 5.57 7.93 -16.48
N PHE A 4 6.07 9.16 -16.26
CA PHE A 4 6.44 9.69 -14.96
C PHE A 4 5.40 10.67 -14.40
N LEU A 5 4.41 11.10 -15.19
CA LEU A 5 3.41 12.08 -14.76
C LEU A 5 2.05 11.43 -14.46
N ILE A 6 1.66 10.42 -15.22
CA ILE A 6 0.38 9.73 -15.03
C ILE A 6 0.47 8.84 -13.78
N PRO A 7 -0.37 9.05 -12.76
CA PRO A 7 -0.38 8.21 -11.56
C PRO A 7 -0.61 6.73 -11.91
N PHE A 8 -0.02 5.83 -11.12
CA PHE A 8 0.02 4.37 -11.33
C PHE A 8 0.88 3.89 -12.51
N ARG A 9 1.20 4.76 -13.47
CA ARG A 9 1.99 4.34 -14.64
C ARG A 9 3.43 4.02 -14.28
N TYR A 10 4.01 4.74 -13.32
CA TYR A 10 5.37 4.46 -12.86
C TYR A 10 5.42 3.18 -12.03
N LEU A 11 4.41 2.91 -11.18
CA LEU A 11 4.25 1.65 -10.46
C LEU A 11 4.23 0.48 -11.44
N HIS A 12 3.46 0.59 -12.53
CA HIS A 12 3.41 -0.45 -13.55
C HIS A 12 4.78 -0.68 -14.20
N LEU A 13 5.43 0.39 -14.67
CA LEU A 13 6.76 0.34 -15.29
C LEU A 13 7.82 -0.31 -14.40
N SER A 14 7.87 0.05 -13.12
CA SER A 14 8.97 -0.27 -12.22
C SER A 14 8.78 -1.56 -11.41
N ARG A 15 7.53 -1.98 -11.16
CA ARG A 15 7.22 -2.99 -10.14
C ARG A 15 6.25 -4.08 -10.59
N LEU A 16 5.50 -3.88 -11.68
CA LEU A 16 4.46 -4.83 -12.13
C LEU A 16 4.82 -5.38 -13.52
N LYS A 17 5.74 -6.33 -13.56
CA LYS A 17 6.29 -6.89 -14.80
C LYS A 17 5.32 -7.86 -15.48
N ASN A 18 4.47 -8.54 -14.72
CA ASN A 18 3.52 -9.52 -15.25
C ASN A 18 2.07 -9.21 -14.83
N LYS A 19 1.11 -9.78 -15.57
CA LYS A 19 -0.33 -9.57 -15.32
C LYS A 19 -0.77 -10.04 -13.92
N LEU A 20 -0.15 -11.09 -13.40
CA LEU A 20 -0.49 -11.65 -12.08
C LEU A 20 -0.10 -10.71 -10.94
N GLU A 21 1.01 -9.98 -11.07
CA GLU A 21 1.40 -8.90 -10.15
C GLU A 21 0.40 -7.74 -10.19
N ILE A 22 -0.10 -7.38 -11.37
CA ILE A 22 -1.15 -6.36 -11.55
C ILE A 22 -2.43 -6.78 -10.82
N TYR A 23 -2.92 -8.00 -11.06
CA TYR A 23 -4.12 -8.50 -10.36
C TYR A 23 -3.90 -8.59 -8.86
N SER A 24 -2.72 -9.03 -8.43
CA SER A 24 -2.38 -9.10 -7.01
C SER A 24 -2.40 -7.73 -6.34
N ILE A 25 -1.78 -6.70 -6.95
CA ILE A 25 -1.76 -5.36 -6.35
C ILE A 25 -3.14 -4.72 -6.34
N ILE A 26 -3.96 -4.95 -7.37
CA ILE A 26 -5.35 -4.47 -7.43
C ILE A 26 -6.17 -5.13 -6.31
N TRP A 27 -6.04 -6.44 -6.14
CA TRP A 27 -6.76 -7.19 -5.13
C TRP A 27 -6.44 -6.70 -3.71
N ILE A 28 -5.15 -6.67 -3.36
CA ILE A 28 -4.72 -6.40 -1.99
C ILE A 28 -4.87 -4.93 -1.58
N TYR A 29 -4.95 -4.00 -2.53
CA TYR A 29 -4.98 -2.56 -2.23
C TYR A 29 -6.28 -1.88 -2.65
N PRO A 30 -6.47 -1.39 -3.90
CA PRO A 30 -7.67 -0.61 -4.21
C PRO A 30 -8.94 -1.45 -4.10
N LEU A 31 -8.94 -2.73 -4.49
CA LEU A 31 -10.14 -3.57 -4.38
C LEU A 31 -10.49 -3.85 -2.91
N TYR A 32 -9.51 -4.24 -2.10
CA TYR A 32 -9.73 -4.43 -0.66
C TYR A 32 -10.32 -3.16 -0.02
N LEU A 33 -9.71 -1.99 -0.24
CA LEU A 33 -10.19 -0.75 0.36
C LEU A 33 -11.57 -0.33 -0.14
N PHE A 34 -11.89 -0.62 -1.41
CA PHE A 34 -13.23 -0.42 -1.96
C PHE A 34 -14.25 -1.32 -1.23
N VAL A 35 -14.01 -2.64 -1.19
CA VAL A 35 -14.88 -3.60 -0.49
C VAL A 35 -15.03 -3.25 0.98
N PHE A 36 -13.92 -2.92 1.64
CA PHE A 36 -13.88 -2.52 3.04
C PHE A 36 -14.75 -1.29 3.31
N THR A 37 -14.62 -0.26 2.48
CA THR A 37 -15.32 1.02 2.70
C THR A 37 -16.82 0.91 2.38
N PHE A 38 -17.15 0.39 1.20
CA PHE A 38 -18.51 0.45 0.67
C PHE A 38 -19.36 -0.79 0.99
N LEU A 39 -18.74 -1.97 1.13
CA LEU A 39 -19.49 -3.21 1.40
C LEU A 39 -19.45 -3.59 2.88
N ILE A 40 -18.27 -3.53 3.51
CA ILE A 40 -18.12 -3.94 4.93
C ILE A 40 -18.61 -2.85 5.88
N TYR A 41 -18.26 -1.60 5.60
CA TYR A 41 -18.67 -0.44 6.40
C TYR A 41 -19.87 0.32 5.84
N ASN A 42 -20.46 -0.17 4.75
CA ASN A 42 -21.69 0.33 4.15
C ASN A 42 -21.71 1.85 3.93
N LYS A 43 -20.57 2.42 3.52
CA LYS A 43 -20.53 3.83 3.11
C LYS A 43 -21.24 3.99 1.77
N GLU A 44 -21.79 5.17 1.55
CA GLU A 44 -22.52 5.49 0.33
C GLU A 44 -21.62 5.35 -0.91
N VAL A 45 -22.07 4.54 -1.89
CA VAL A 45 -21.27 4.25 -3.10
C VAL A 45 -21.16 5.47 -4.01
N PHE A 46 -22.22 6.25 -4.17
CA PHE A 46 -22.19 7.49 -4.94
C PHE A 46 -22.67 8.63 -4.05
N PRO A 47 -21.88 9.69 -3.81
CA PRO A 47 -20.69 10.11 -4.58
C PRO A 47 -19.36 9.49 -4.12
N GLY A 48 -19.37 8.58 -3.14
CA GLY A 48 -18.15 8.05 -2.50
C GLY A 48 -17.12 7.41 -3.45
N LEU A 49 -17.54 6.72 -4.51
CA LEU A 49 -16.67 6.11 -5.51
C LEU A 49 -15.82 7.15 -6.24
N VAL A 50 -16.40 8.32 -6.56
CA VAL A 50 -15.68 9.42 -7.20
C VAL A 50 -14.58 9.92 -6.27
N LEU A 51 -14.92 10.18 -5.00
CA LEU A 51 -13.97 10.59 -3.98
C LEU A 51 -12.86 9.54 -3.78
N PHE A 52 -13.21 8.25 -3.74
CA PHE A 52 -12.27 7.15 -3.58
C PHE A 52 -11.23 7.13 -4.70
N ILE A 53 -11.68 7.24 -5.96
CA ILE A 53 -10.77 7.29 -7.12
C ILE A 53 -9.87 8.52 -7.06
N LEU A 54 -10.43 9.69 -6.77
CA LEU A 54 -9.67 10.94 -6.68
C LEU A 54 -8.61 10.89 -5.58
N VAL A 55 -8.93 10.35 -4.40
CA VAL A 55 -7.98 10.17 -3.29
C VAL A 55 -6.87 9.18 -3.64
N LEU A 56 -7.20 8.08 -4.32
CA LEU A 56 -6.17 7.14 -4.79
C LEU A 56 -5.22 7.78 -5.81
N ILE A 57 -5.74 8.59 -6.73
CA ILE A 57 -4.93 9.33 -7.71
C ILE A 57 -4.07 10.38 -7.00
N ALA A 58 -4.63 11.13 -6.04
CA ALA A 58 -3.89 12.10 -5.24
C ALA A 58 -2.73 11.45 -4.47
N TRP A 59 -3.01 10.33 -3.80
CA TRP A 59 -2.00 9.53 -3.10
C TRP A 59 -0.89 9.08 -4.05
N MET A 60 -1.25 8.41 -5.17
CA MET A 60 -0.27 7.87 -6.10
C MET A 60 0.53 8.94 -6.83
N SER A 61 -0.03 10.14 -6.99
CA SER A 61 0.70 11.29 -7.53
C SER A 61 1.94 11.56 -6.70
N ILE A 62 1.83 11.64 -5.37
CA ILE A 62 3.00 11.93 -4.53
C ILE A 62 3.79 10.68 -4.18
N TYR A 63 3.12 9.56 -3.91
CA TYR A 63 3.77 8.34 -3.45
C TYR A 63 4.78 7.77 -4.48
N GLU A 64 4.48 7.85 -5.78
CA GLU A 64 5.41 7.40 -6.82
C GLU A 64 6.65 8.31 -6.98
N ILE A 65 6.66 9.53 -6.44
CA ILE A 65 7.87 10.36 -6.38
C ILE A 65 8.94 9.64 -5.54
N GLY A 66 8.53 9.06 -4.40
CA GLY A 66 9.44 8.28 -3.55
C GLY A 66 9.99 7.04 -4.24
N TYR A 67 9.18 6.43 -5.12
CA TYR A 67 9.62 5.36 -6.00
C TYR A 67 10.66 5.82 -7.02
N MET A 68 10.41 6.92 -7.74
CA MET A 68 11.37 7.47 -8.70
C MET A 68 12.68 7.89 -8.03
N GLU A 69 12.60 8.50 -6.85
CA GLU A 69 13.77 8.86 -6.05
C GLU A 69 14.57 7.62 -5.64
N ASN A 70 13.90 6.55 -5.19
CA ASN A 70 14.57 5.31 -4.85
C ASN A 70 15.26 4.70 -6.06
N ASP A 71 14.56 4.63 -7.19
CA ASP A 71 14.97 3.84 -8.34
C ASP A 71 15.95 4.59 -9.28
N ALA A 72 16.07 5.92 -9.20
CA ALA A 72 16.95 6.72 -10.06
C ALA A 72 17.98 7.59 -9.33
N ILE A 73 17.71 8.04 -8.11
CA ILE A 73 18.62 8.94 -7.37
C ILE A 73 19.37 8.18 -6.28
N THR A 74 18.64 7.37 -5.53
CA THR A 74 19.13 6.68 -4.34
C THR A 74 20.11 5.56 -4.69
N ILE A 75 19.93 4.91 -5.86
CA ILE A 75 20.83 3.88 -6.38
C ILE A 75 22.30 4.33 -6.46
N ASN A 76 22.56 5.62 -6.68
CA ASN A 76 23.92 6.17 -6.76
C ASN A 76 24.67 6.14 -5.41
N LYS A 77 23.94 5.90 -4.31
CA LYS A 77 24.47 5.81 -2.94
C LYS A 77 24.54 4.37 -2.43
N GLU A 78 24.08 3.40 -3.21
CA GLU A 78 24.01 2.00 -2.81
C GLU A 78 25.28 1.26 -3.27
N LYS A 79 25.80 0.36 -2.42
CA LYS A 79 26.93 -0.51 -2.80
C LYS A 79 26.52 -1.52 -3.87
N GLU A 80 25.30 -2.04 -3.77
CA GLU A 80 24.71 -3.01 -4.69
C GLU A 80 23.28 -2.56 -5.05
N PRO A 81 23.13 -1.68 -6.05
CA PRO A 81 21.84 -1.11 -6.38
C PRO A 81 20.90 -2.12 -7.03
N ASN A 82 19.63 -2.09 -6.63
CA ASN A 82 18.58 -2.87 -7.28
C ASN A 82 18.02 -2.08 -8.48
N ILE A 83 18.55 -2.36 -9.68
CA ILE A 83 18.12 -1.71 -10.92
C ILE A 83 16.76 -2.26 -11.38
N ARG A 84 15.73 -1.41 -11.34
CA ARG A 84 14.33 -1.79 -11.68
C ARG A 84 13.82 -1.22 -12.99
N ILE A 85 14.48 -0.19 -13.52
CA ILE A 85 14.09 0.56 -14.71
C ILE A 85 15.29 0.71 -15.65
N GLU A 86 15.01 1.02 -16.91
CA GLU A 86 16.02 1.21 -17.95
C GLU A 86 16.93 2.43 -17.68
N LYS A 87 18.15 2.40 -18.21
CA LYS A 87 19.17 3.44 -17.96
C LYS A 87 18.75 4.79 -18.52
N GLU A 88 18.03 4.79 -19.63
CA GLU A 88 17.45 5.96 -20.29
C GLU A 88 16.42 6.63 -19.35
N ASP A 89 15.57 5.83 -18.71
CA ASP A 89 14.57 6.32 -17.75
C ASP A 89 15.25 6.87 -16.47
N ILE A 90 16.34 6.23 -15.99
CA ILE A 90 17.14 6.75 -14.87
C ILE A 90 17.71 8.13 -15.21
N THR A 91 18.36 8.25 -16.37
CA THR A 91 18.99 9.51 -16.83
C THR A 91 17.93 10.61 -17.00
N PHE A 92 16.77 10.27 -17.57
CA PHE A 92 15.66 11.21 -17.71
C PHE A 92 15.16 11.72 -16.36
N ILE A 93 14.94 10.82 -15.39
CA ILE A 93 14.48 11.19 -14.04
C ILE A 93 15.51 12.10 -13.38
N GLN A 94 16.80 11.74 -13.40
CA GLN A 94 17.87 12.52 -12.79
C GLN A 94 17.93 13.96 -13.34
N GLY A 95 17.78 14.13 -14.66
CA GLY A 95 17.78 15.44 -15.31
C GLY A 95 16.52 16.28 -15.07
N ASN A 96 15.37 15.63 -14.80
CA ASN A 96 14.05 16.29 -14.78
C ASN A 96 13.31 16.19 -13.44
N PHE A 97 13.95 15.69 -12.38
CA PHE A 97 13.26 15.30 -11.15
C PHE A 97 12.45 16.44 -10.50
N LYS A 98 13.00 17.65 -10.47
CA LYS A 98 12.32 18.84 -9.92
C LYS A 98 11.05 19.17 -10.72
N MET A 99 11.10 19.09 -12.05
CA MET A 99 9.95 19.32 -12.92
C MET A 99 8.88 18.25 -12.70
N ILE A 100 9.27 16.97 -12.60
CA ILE A 100 8.34 15.87 -12.30
C ILE A 100 7.61 16.14 -10.97
N ILE A 101 8.35 16.50 -9.92
CA ILE A 101 7.76 16.84 -8.61
C ILE A 101 6.76 17.99 -8.75
N ALA A 102 7.13 19.08 -9.40
CA ALA A 102 6.27 20.26 -9.55
C ALA A 102 4.94 19.90 -10.26
N LEU A 103 5.02 19.15 -11.36
CA LEU A 103 3.83 18.71 -12.10
C LEU A 103 2.95 17.75 -11.29
N ARG A 104 3.54 16.90 -10.45
CA ARG A 104 2.78 16.00 -9.57
C ARG A 104 2.12 16.71 -8.39
N ILE A 105 2.76 17.75 -7.85
CA ILE A 105 2.16 18.64 -6.84
C ILE A 105 1.01 19.44 -7.47
N LEU A 106 1.18 19.92 -8.70
CA LEU A 106 0.11 20.60 -9.43
C LEU A 106 -1.10 19.67 -9.63
N LEU A 107 -0.88 18.40 -9.99
CA LEU A 107 -1.97 17.42 -10.09
C LEU A 107 -2.68 17.19 -8.75
N LEU A 108 -1.95 17.10 -7.64
CA LEU A 108 -2.54 17.03 -6.31
C LEU A 108 -3.41 18.27 -6.02
N ALA A 109 -2.91 19.47 -6.32
CA ALA A 109 -3.64 20.71 -6.11
C ALA A 109 -4.95 20.77 -6.92
N ILE A 110 -4.91 20.32 -8.18
CA ILE A 110 -6.10 20.20 -9.04
C ILE A 110 -7.11 19.25 -8.41
N ILE A 111 -6.68 18.07 -7.94
CA ILE A 111 -7.58 17.09 -7.31
C ILE A 111 -8.21 17.66 -6.03
N CYS A 112 -7.41 18.31 -5.17
CA CYS A 112 -7.92 18.96 -3.97
C CYS A 112 -8.97 20.04 -4.31
N ASN A 113 -8.73 20.83 -5.35
CA ASN A 113 -9.68 21.84 -5.80
C ASN A 113 -10.98 21.22 -6.33
N LEU A 114 -10.90 20.16 -7.14
CA LEU A 114 -12.07 19.43 -7.64
C LEU A 114 -12.90 18.85 -6.48
N VAL A 115 -12.25 18.18 -5.53
CA VAL A 115 -12.90 17.60 -4.36
C VAL A 115 -13.59 18.66 -3.50
N TYR A 116 -12.99 19.86 -3.36
CA TYR A 116 -13.61 20.99 -2.68
C TYR A 116 -14.81 21.55 -3.47
N PHE A 117 -14.61 21.82 -4.77
CA PHE A 117 -15.60 22.45 -5.64
C PHE A 117 -16.89 21.65 -5.73
N PHE A 118 -16.79 20.31 -5.80
CA PHE A 118 -17.94 19.41 -5.80
C PHE A 118 -18.49 19.09 -4.40
N GLY A 119 -17.97 19.72 -3.34
CA GLY A 119 -18.43 19.49 -1.97
C GLY A 119 -18.17 18.08 -1.43
N LEU A 120 -17.22 17.35 -2.01
CA LEU A 120 -16.90 15.98 -1.60
C LEU A 120 -16.10 15.93 -0.29
N LEU A 121 -15.30 16.97 0.00
CA LEU A 121 -14.66 17.18 1.30
C LEU A 121 -14.67 18.65 1.69
N SER A 122 -14.70 18.92 3.01
CA SER A 122 -14.48 20.26 3.56
C SER A 122 -13.02 20.69 3.39
N LEU A 123 -12.77 22.00 3.49
CA LEU A 123 -11.42 22.56 3.43
C LEU A 123 -10.51 21.97 4.52
N GLU A 124 -11.02 21.79 5.73
CA GLU A 124 -10.29 21.17 6.84
C GLU A 124 -9.82 19.75 6.49
N LYS A 125 -10.72 18.91 5.96
CA LYS A 125 -10.36 17.55 5.53
C LYS A 125 -9.36 17.55 4.39
N ILE A 126 -9.41 18.54 3.49
CA ILE A 126 -8.43 18.67 2.41
C ILE A 126 -7.04 19.03 2.97
N LEU A 127 -6.96 19.93 3.94
CA LEU A 127 -5.70 20.28 4.60
C LEU A 127 -5.10 19.07 5.33
N LEU A 128 -5.95 18.30 6.02
CA LEU A 128 -5.54 17.05 6.67
C LEU A 128 -5.10 15.99 5.66
N LEU A 129 -5.79 15.83 4.53
CA LEU A 129 -5.39 14.95 3.42
C LEU A 129 -3.98 15.33 2.92
N CYS A 130 -3.75 16.61 2.66
CA CYS A 130 -2.44 17.13 2.25
C CYS A 130 -1.37 16.88 3.32
N GLY A 131 -1.69 17.09 4.60
CA GLY A 131 -0.80 16.78 5.72
C GLY A 131 -0.44 15.29 5.78
N TYR A 132 -1.41 14.42 5.56
CA TYR A 132 -1.23 12.97 5.52
C TYR A 132 -0.32 12.54 4.36
N ILE A 133 -0.55 13.09 3.17
CA ILE A 133 0.30 12.84 2.00
C ILE A 133 1.71 13.39 2.22
N GLY A 134 1.85 14.59 2.82
CA GLY A 134 3.13 15.16 3.21
C GLY A 134 3.90 14.29 4.19
N LEU A 135 3.22 13.77 5.22
CA LEU A 135 3.77 12.83 6.19
C LEU A 135 4.25 11.54 5.51
N SER A 136 3.47 11.02 4.56
CA SER A 136 3.88 9.85 3.77
C SER A 136 5.16 10.11 2.97
N ARG A 137 5.30 11.30 2.38
CA ARG A 137 6.50 11.69 1.63
C ARG A 137 7.72 11.78 2.55
N LEU A 138 7.57 12.33 3.76
CA LEU A 138 8.61 12.35 4.78
C LEU A 138 9.06 10.93 5.14
N PHE A 139 8.13 10.04 5.48
CA PHE A 139 8.49 8.65 5.80
C PHE A 139 9.08 7.89 4.62
N PHE A 140 8.70 8.24 3.39
CA PHE A 140 9.33 7.68 2.19
C PHE A 140 10.79 8.10 2.09
N TYR A 141 11.06 9.39 2.29
CA TYR A 141 12.42 9.92 2.32
C TYR A 141 13.26 9.26 3.43
N LEU A 142 12.70 9.13 4.64
CA LEU A 142 13.36 8.42 5.74
C LEU A 142 13.62 6.96 5.41
N HIS A 143 12.68 6.27 4.75
CA HIS A 143 12.87 4.89 4.30
C HIS A 143 13.99 4.77 3.25
N ASN A 144 14.09 5.72 2.32
CA ASN A 144 15.16 5.73 1.32
C ASN A 144 16.53 6.05 1.94
N THR A 145 16.56 6.81 3.03
CA THR A 145 17.81 7.27 3.66
C THR A 145 18.32 6.31 4.73
N ILE A 146 17.44 5.76 5.57
CA ILE A 146 17.79 4.87 6.69
C ILE A 146 18.12 3.47 6.15
N ARG A 147 19.38 3.05 6.34
CA ARG A 147 19.90 1.76 5.85
C ARG A 147 20.09 0.68 6.91
N SER A 148 19.66 0.94 8.14
CA SER A 148 19.73 0.00 9.25
C SER A 148 18.41 -0.77 9.43
N ARG A 149 18.31 -1.56 10.51
CA ARG A 149 17.07 -2.26 10.92
C ARG A 149 15.89 -1.30 11.14
N TRP A 150 16.15 -0.02 11.45
CA TRP A 150 15.13 1.03 11.51
C TRP A 150 14.36 1.23 10.19
N ASN A 151 14.90 0.75 9.07
CA ASN A 151 14.19 0.70 7.80
C ASN A 151 12.93 -0.18 7.84
N ILE A 152 12.84 -1.14 8.78
CA ILE A 152 11.62 -1.93 9.03
C ILE A 152 10.53 -1.04 9.62
N ALA A 153 10.88 -0.18 10.59
CA ALA A 153 9.92 0.73 11.22
C ALA A 153 9.40 1.78 10.23
N THR A 154 10.27 2.38 9.40
CA THR A 154 9.80 3.32 8.36
C THR A 154 8.94 2.63 7.31
N TYR A 155 9.25 1.38 6.97
CA TYR A 155 8.44 0.59 6.07
C TYR A 155 7.04 0.28 6.64
N PHE A 156 6.97 -0.06 7.92
CA PHE A 156 5.70 -0.24 8.63
C PHE A 156 4.85 1.03 8.56
N VAL A 157 5.43 2.19 8.91
CA VAL A 157 4.71 3.47 8.87
C VAL A 157 4.22 3.78 7.45
N LEU A 158 5.04 3.56 6.41
CA LEU A 158 4.59 3.71 5.03
C LEU A 158 3.39 2.82 4.67
N CYS A 159 3.39 1.57 5.14
CA CYS A 159 2.27 0.66 4.91
C CYS A 159 1.02 1.12 5.67
N VAL A 160 1.16 1.56 6.93
CA VAL A 160 0.04 2.10 7.71
C VAL A 160 -0.53 3.31 7.01
N LEU A 161 0.29 4.31 6.68
CA LEU A 161 -0.14 5.54 6.02
C LEU A 161 -0.91 5.23 4.71
N LYS A 162 -0.37 4.32 3.89
CA LYS A 162 -0.99 3.95 2.63
C LYS A 162 -2.44 3.47 2.77
N TYR A 163 -2.73 2.62 3.77
CA TYR A 163 -4.08 2.06 3.91
C TYR A 163 -4.97 2.92 4.79
N TYR A 164 -4.43 3.54 5.84
CA TYR A 164 -5.20 4.38 6.76
C TYR A 164 -5.69 5.66 6.09
N LEU A 165 -5.03 6.17 5.05
CA LEU A 165 -5.50 7.34 4.30
C LEU A 165 -6.97 7.20 3.87
N VAL A 166 -7.31 6.08 3.22
CA VAL A 166 -8.66 5.86 2.71
C VAL A 166 -9.65 5.63 3.85
N VAL A 167 -9.26 4.86 4.86
CA VAL A 167 -10.09 4.65 6.06
C VAL A 167 -10.43 6.01 6.69
N TRP A 168 -9.42 6.85 6.88
CA TRP A 168 -9.57 8.17 7.47
C TRP A 168 -10.45 9.08 6.62
N VAL A 169 -10.30 9.12 5.30
CA VAL A 169 -11.16 9.97 4.44
C VAL A 169 -12.66 9.63 4.59
N PHE A 170 -13.00 8.35 4.72
CA PHE A 170 -14.41 7.89 4.72
C PHE A 170 -15.00 7.70 6.12
N MET A 171 -14.17 7.58 7.15
CA MET A 171 -14.58 7.26 8.51
C MET A 171 -14.15 8.34 9.51
N ASP A 172 -13.16 9.17 9.21
CA ASP A 172 -12.53 10.09 10.17
C ASP A 172 -12.09 9.39 11.47
N TRP A 173 -11.61 10.15 12.46
CA TRP A 173 -11.19 9.61 13.75
C TRP A 173 -12.37 9.35 14.69
N ASP A 174 -13.46 10.11 14.55
CA ASP A 174 -14.63 10.05 15.43
C ASP A 174 -15.47 8.78 15.24
N PHE A 175 -15.30 8.07 14.12
CA PHE A 175 -15.98 6.79 13.86
C PHE A 175 -15.44 5.65 14.74
N GLY A 176 -14.31 5.87 15.40
CA GLY A 176 -13.70 4.92 16.33
C GLY A 176 -12.53 4.15 15.72
N ILE A 177 -11.82 3.42 16.58
CA ILE A 177 -10.54 2.79 16.24
C ILE A 177 -10.67 1.46 15.47
N GLU A 178 -11.85 0.82 15.50
CA GLU A 178 -12.07 -0.51 14.91
C GLU A 178 -11.62 -0.62 13.45
N PRO A 179 -12.00 0.29 12.51
CA PRO A 179 -11.65 0.12 11.10
C PRO A 179 -10.13 0.19 10.87
N TYR A 180 -9.45 1.02 11.66
CA TYR A 180 -7.99 1.15 11.63
C TYR A 180 -7.32 -0.13 12.10
N LEU A 181 -7.82 -0.74 13.20
CA LEU A 181 -7.32 -2.02 13.67
C LEU A 181 -7.54 -3.13 12.64
N ILE A 182 -8.72 -3.23 12.03
CA ILE A 182 -8.97 -4.25 11.00
C ILE A 182 -7.95 -4.11 9.87
N VAL A 183 -7.78 -2.90 9.32
CA VAL A 183 -6.82 -2.65 8.24
C VAL A 183 -5.39 -2.94 8.66
N LEU A 184 -5.00 -2.60 9.89
CA LEU A 184 -3.67 -2.85 10.44
C LEU A 184 -3.31 -4.33 10.46
N PHE A 185 -4.23 -5.17 10.92
CA PHE A 185 -4.06 -6.63 10.95
C PHE A 185 -4.24 -7.27 9.57
N SER A 186 -5.09 -6.69 8.72
CA SER A 186 -5.29 -7.17 7.36
C SER A 186 -4.05 -7.00 6.48
N PHE A 187 -3.24 -5.95 6.64
CA PHE A 187 -2.11 -5.76 5.72
C PHE A 187 -0.79 -5.25 6.34
N PRO A 188 -0.69 -4.07 6.99
CA PRO A 188 0.59 -3.53 7.43
C PRO A 188 1.39 -4.44 8.37
N ILE A 189 0.75 -5.16 9.30
CA ILE A 189 1.45 -6.07 10.22
C ILE A 189 2.13 -7.21 9.45
N LEU A 190 1.36 -7.99 8.68
CA LEU A 190 1.90 -9.08 7.87
C LEU A 190 3.03 -8.57 6.96
N ARG A 191 2.78 -7.46 6.28
CA ARG A 191 3.73 -6.94 5.29
C ARG A 191 5.04 -6.46 5.94
N THR A 192 4.99 -5.99 7.18
CA THR A 192 6.16 -5.63 7.96
C THR A 192 6.97 -6.85 8.38
N ILE A 193 6.30 -7.93 8.78
CA ILE A 193 6.96 -9.22 9.08
C ILE A 193 7.63 -9.76 7.81
N GLU A 194 6.96 -9.73 6.66
CA GLU A 194 7.57 -10.14 5.38
C GLU A 194 8.79 -9.28 5.00
N HIS A 195 8.79 -8.00 5.36
CA HIS A 195 9.90 -7.12 5.07
C HIS A 195 11.07 -7.36 6.03
N SER A 196 10.81 -7.65 7.30
CA SER A 196 11.85 -7.88 8.32
C SER A 196 12.67 -9.15 8.07
N VAL A 197 12.16 -10.12 7.31
CA VAL A 197 12.90 -11.35 6.97
C VAL A 197 13.91 -11.18 5.82
N LYS A 198 14.02 -10.01 5.20
CA LYS A 198 15.04 -9.77 4.16
C LYS A 198 16.44 -10.00 4.75
N LYS A 199 17.30 -10.69 3.97
CA LYS A 199 18.66 -11.08 4.40
C LYS A 199 19.47 -9.91 4.99
N LYS A 200 19.37 -8.72 4.38
CA LYS A 200 20.05 -7.48 4.80
C LYS A 200 19.79 -7.02 6.25
N TYR A 201 18.79 -7.58 6.95
CA TYR A 201 18.51 -7.23 8.34
C TYR A 201 19.14 -8.18 9.35
N GLU A 202 19.60 -9.35 8.92
CA GLU A 202 20.29 -10.33 9.77
C GLU A 202 19.46 -10.68 11.03
N LEU A 203 18.17 -10.92 10.84
CA LEU A 203 17.20 -11.27 11.90
C LEU A 203 16.86 -12.77 11.84
N GLU A 204 17.85 -13.63 12.05
CA GLU A 204 17.75 -15.08 11.85
C GLU A 204 16.58 -15.73 12.58
N ARG A 205 16.31 -15.33 13.84
CA ARG A 205 15.18 -15.86 14.61
C ARG A 205 13.83 -15.63 13.92
N ILE A 206 13.64 -14.44 13.34
CA ILE A 206 12.41 -14.09 12.63
C ILE A 206 12.37 -14.80 11.27
N GLN A 207 13.52 -14.84 10.57
CA GLN A 207 13.64 -15.55 9.28
C GLN A 207 13.29 -17.04 9.41
N ASN A 208 13.79 -17.70 10.45
CA ASN A 208 13.52 -19.10 10.73
C ASN A 208 12.06 -19.34 11.14
N ALA A 209 11.48 -18.45 11.95
CA ALA A 209 10.08 -18.55 12.37
C ALA A 209 9.09 -18.37 11.21
N VAL A 210 9.42 -17.48 10.25
CA VAL A 210 8.57 -17.23 9.07
C VAL A 210 8.75 -18.33 8.01
N GLY A 211 9.99 -18.77 7.77
CA GLY A 211 10.30 -19.75 6.75
C GLY A 211 9.84 -19.32 5.35
N SER A 212 9.04 -20.17 4.69
CA SER A 212 8.46 -19.84 3.38
C SER A 212 7.39 -18.75 3.50
N LEU A 213 7.61 -17.62 2.83
CA LEU A 213 6.67 -16.49 2.80
C LEU A 213 5.25 -16.91 2.36
N ASP A 214 5.12 -17.87 1.45
CA ASP A 214 3.80 -18.30 0.96
C ASP A 214 3.04 -19.13 1.99
N THR A 215 3.75 -20.03 2.66
CA THR A 215 3.17 -20.82 3.75
C THR A 215 2.80 -19.90 4.92
N PHE A 216 3.70 -18.98 5.28
CA PHE A 216 3.49 -18.02 6.36
C PHE A 216 2.26 -17.13 6.13
N ARG A 217 2.07 -16.61 4.91
CA ARG A 217 0.90 -15.79 4.56
C ARG A 217 -0.40 -16.54 4.78
N VAL A 218 -0.50 -17.78 4.30
CA VAL A 218 -1.71 -18.59 4.47
C VAL A 218 -1.94 -18.90 5.95
N MET A 219 -0.90 -19.29 6.69
CA MET A 219 -0.99 -19.53 8.13
C MET A 219 -1.46 -18.28 8.89
N TYR A 220 -0.88 -17.11 8.60
CA TYR A 220 -1.24 -15.85 9.23
C TYR A 220 -2.75 -15.56 9.10
N TYR A 221 -3.29 -15.60 7.88
CA TYR A 221 -4.72 -15.35 7.69
C TYR A 221 -5.59 -16.50 8.19
N SER A 222 -5.11 -17.74 8.20
CA SER A 222 -5.84 -18.88 8.79
C SER A 222 -6.05 -18.68 10.28
N VAL A 223 -4.98 -18.33 11.01
CA VAL A 223 -5.04 -18.08 12.45
C VAL A 223 -5.92 -16.88 12.77
N LEU A 224 -5.75 -15.76 12.05
CA LEU A 224 -6.63 -14.60 12.25
C LEU A 224 -8.09 -14.90 11.92
N LEU A 225 -8.36 -15.67 10.86
CA LEU A 225 -9.73 -16.04 10.51
C LEU A 225 -10.36 -16.90 11.60
N LEU A 226 -9.62 -17.88 12.15
CA LEU A 226 -10.09 -18.67 13.29
C LEU A 226 -10.39 -17.80 14.51
N ILE A 227 -9.49 -16.89 14.88
CA ILE A 227 -9.69 -15.97 16.03
C ILE A 227 -10.93 -15.10 15.82
N THR A 228 -11.10 -14.54 14.62
CA THR A 228 -12.21 -13.61 14.32
C THR A 228 -13.55 -14.34 14.19
N VAL A 229 -13.58 -15.54 13.61
CA VAL A 229 -14.78 -16.39 13.56
C VAL A 229 -15.17 -16.84 14.97
N PHE A 230 -14.21 -17.27 15.79
CA PHE A 230 -14.46 -17.59 17.20
C PHE A 230 -15.02 -16.37 17.94
N GLY A 231 -14.38 -15.21 17.80
CA GLY A 231 -14.87 -13.97 18.40
C GLY A 231 -16.32 -13.65 17.99
N PHE A 232 -16.65 -13.81 16.71
CA PHE A 232 -17.99 -13.59 16.21
C PHE A 232 -19.01 -14.59 16.77
N LEU A 233 -18.70 -15.89 16.79
CA LEU A 233 -19.61 -16.93 17.26
C LEU A 233 -19.90 -16.82 18.76
N PHE A 234 -18.92 -16.44 19.58
CA PHE A 234 -19.06 -16.40 21.04
C PHE A 234 -19.52 -15.05 21.59
N PHE A 235 -19.16 -13.94 20.94
CA PHE A 235 -19.50 -12.58 21.41
C PHE A 235 -20.50 -11.84 20.53
N GLY A 236 -20.96 -12.45 19.42
CA GLY A 236 -21.93 -11.85 18.49
C GLY A 236 -21.45 -10.59 17.76
N SER A 237 -20.18 -10.21 17.93
CA SER A 237 -19.59 -8.98 17.41
C SER A 237 -18.36 -9.28 16.56
N GLY A 238 -17.99 -8.36 15.66
CA GLY A 238 -16.78 -8.51 14.84
C GLY A 238 -16.97 -9.19 13.48
N ILE A 239 -18.19 -9.29 12.94
CA ILE A 239 -18.41 -9.81 11.59
C ILE A 239 -17.58 -9.06 10.51
N ARG A 240 -17.32 -7.77 10.71
CA ARG A 240 -16.47 -6.94 9.84
C ARG A 240 -15.03 -7.45 9.79
N TRP A 241 -14.51 -7.95 10.92
CA TRP A 241 -13.21 -8.61 10.99
C TRP A 241 -13.20 -9.89 10.17
N VAL A 242 -14.22 -10.74 10.34
CA VAL A 242 -14.35 -12.00 9.58
C VAL A 242 -14.34 -11.73 8.09
N TYR A 243 -15.14 -10.78 7.60
CA TYR A 243 -15.17 -10.45 6.16
C TYR A 243 -13.83 -9.89 5.65
N SER A 244 -13.21 -8.99 6.41
CA SER A 244 -11.95 -8.36 5.99
C SER A 244 -10.79 -9.37 5.96
N ILE A 245 -10.67 -10.21 6.99
CA ILE A 245 -9.64 -11.24 7.06
C ILE A 245 -9.94 -12.37 6.06
N GLY A 246 -11.21 -12.75 5.91
CA GLY A 246 -11.67 -13.73 4.92
C GLY A 246 -11.32 -13.33 3.49
N PHE A 247 -11.48 -12.05 3.14
CA PHE A 247 -11.09 -11.49 1.84
C PHE A 247 -9.61 -11.77 1.51
N PHE A 248 -8.71 -11.53 2.47
CA PHE A 248 -7.29 -11.81 2.29
C PHE A 248 -6.97 -13.30 2.34
N PHE A 249 -7.64 -14.07 3.21
CA PHE A 249 -7.46 -15.51 3.30
C PHE A 249 -7.74 -16.20 1.96
N VAL A 250 -8.90 -15.93 1.36
CA VAL A 250 -9.29 -16.50 0.05
C VAL A 250 -8.23 -16.22 -1.01
N PHE A 251 -7.76 -14.97 -1.08
CA PHE A 251 -6.71 -14.59 -2.02
C PHE A 251 -5.39 -15.32 -1.77
N ARG A 252 -4.91 -15.35 -0.52
CA ARG A 252 -3.62 -16.00 -0.20
C ARG A 252 -3.68 -17.51 -0.37
N PHE A 253 -4.77 -18.14 0.03
CA PHE A 253 -4.99 -19.56 -0.16
C PHE A 253 -5.06 -19.90 -1.65
N GLY A 254 -5.80 -19.12 -2.46
CA GLY A 254 -5.87 -19.29 -3.90
C GLY A 254 -4.49 -19.21 -4.57
N ILE A 255 -3.68 -18.20 -4.23
CA ILE A 255 -2.30 -18.09 -4.74
C ILE A 255 -1.44 -19.27 -4.30
N PHE A 256 -1.54 -19.69 -3.04
CA PHE A 256 -0.79 -20.85 -2.55
C PHE A 256 -1.17 -22.15 -3.28
N ALA A 257 -2.46 -22.36 -3.52
CA ALA A 257 -2.95 -23.51 -4.28
C ALA A 257 -2.43 -23.50 -5.73
N LEU A 258 -2.43 -22.35 -6.40
CA LEU A 258 -1.89 -22.20 -7.76
C LEU A 258 -0.38 -22.46 -7.83
N ILE A 259 0.37 -22.10 -6.78
CA ILE A 259 1.80 -22.40 -6.68
C ILE A 259 2.01 -23.90 -6.50
N LYS A 260 1.25 -24.53 -5.60
CA LYS A 260 1.36 -25.97 -5.33
C LYS A 260 0.94 -26.84 -6.51
N SER A 261 0.00 -26.38 -7.34
CA SER A 261 -0.40 -27.08 -8.56
C SER A 261 0.56 -26.88 -9.74
N GLY A 262 1.61 -26.06 -9.59
CA GLY A 262 2.57 -25.78 -10.67
C GLY A 262 2.05 -24.85 -11.76
N ILE A 263 0.80 -24.37 -11.67
CA ILE A 263 0.21 -23.43 -12.63
C ILE A 263 0.90 -22.06 -12.56
N TYR A 264 1.40 -21.69 -11.38
CA TYR A 264 2.10 -20.44 -11.15
C TYR A 264 3.43 -20.64 -10.42
N SER A 265 4.54 -20.30 -11.07
CA SER A 265 5.83 -20.15 -10.41
C SER A 265 6.10 -18.67 -10.17
N ARG A 266 6.44 -18.30 -8.93
CA ARG A 266 6.99 -16.95 -8.71
C ARG A 266 8.39 -16.86 -9.28
N GLN A 267 8.64 -15.79 -10.03
CA GLN A 267 10.01 -15.38 -10.30
C GLN A 267 10.62 -14.95 -8.96
N VAL A 268 11.67 -15.67 -8.54
CA VAL A 268 12.48 -15.29 -7.37
C VAL A 268 13.15 -13.97 -7.71
N GLY A 269 12.80 -12.91 -6.99
CA GLY A 269 13.42 -11.60 -7.09
C GLY A 269 14.09 -11.20 -5.78
#